data_AF-A0AB36YJA6-F1
#
_entry.id   AF-A0AB36YJA6-F1
#
_cell.length_a   1.000
_cell.length_b   1.000
_cell.length_c   1.000
_cell.angle_alpha   90.00
_cell.angle_beta   90.00
_cell.angle_gamma   90.00
#
_symmetry.space_group_name_H-M   'P 1'
#
loop_
_entity.id
_entity.type
_entity.pdbx_description
1 polymer ?
#
loop_
_entity_poly.entity_id
_entity_poly.type
_entity_poly.pdbx_seq_one_letter_code
_entity_poly.pdbx_strand_id
1 'polypeptide(L)'
;AVLVAPRVVEAFEKGTGAFMHGFTYQSHPVATAAGNAVFAYLEAHKLFDRVVPAAESLRKSLAAHESHPHVGQVRGLGLLQAVE
;
A
#
# COMPACT_ATOMS: atom_id res chain seq x y z
N ALA A 1 -4.07 0.92 10.52
CA ALA A 1 -2.96 0.92 11.50
C ALA A 1 -2.26 2.27 11.44
N VAL A 2 -1.63 2.71 12.52
CA VAL A 2 -0.73 3.88 12.51
C VAL A 2 0.64 3.38 12.96
N LEU A 3 1.64 3.55 12.09
CA LEU A 3 3.04 3.32 12.46
C LEU A 3 3.60 4.65 12.96
N VAL A 4 4.20 4.64 14.15
CA VAL A 4 4.69 5.85 14.81
C VAL A 4 6.19 5.72 15.00
N ALA A 5 6.94 6.75 14.59
CA ALA A 5 8.39 6.78 14.77
C ALA A 5 8.75 6.99 16.26
N PRO A 6 9.87 6.44 16.76
CA PRO A 6 10.27 6.57 18.16
C PRO A 6 10.30 8.01 18.67
N ARG A 7 10.82 8.97 17.87
CA ARG A 7 10.85 10.40 18.22
C ARG A 7 9.48 10.99 18.58
N VAL A 8 8.41 10.44 18.01
CA VAL A 8 7.03 10.89 18.26
C VAL A 8 6.51 10.25 19.54
N VAL A 9 6.81 8.97 19.76
CA VAL A 9 6.49 8.27 21.02
C VAL A 9 7.17 8.95 22.21
N GLU A 10 8.46 9.28 22.08
CA GLU A 10 9.22 9.97 23.12
C GLU A 10 8.60 11.32 23.52
N ALA A 11 7.98 12.03 22.58
CA ALA A 11 7.32 13.30 22.87
C ALA A 11 6.10 13.13 23.78
N PHE A 12 5.35 12.02 23.61
CA PHE A 12 4.25 11.67 24.51
C PHE A 12 4.78 11.27 25.89
N GLU A 13 5.81 10.42 25.93
CA GLU A 13 6.42 9.93 27.17
C GLU A 13 7.03 11.05 28.02
N LYS A 14 7.72 12.01 27.40
CA LYS A 14 8.33 13.18 28.07
C LYS A 14 7.30 14.25 28.49
N GLY A 15 6.10 14.19 27.91
CA GLY A 15 4.99 15.11 28.20
C GLY A 15 4.08 14.57 29.31
N THR A 16 2.81 14.37 28.98
CA THR A 16 1.81 13.86 29.92
C THR A 16 1.82 12.34 30.06
N GLY A 17 2.54 11.62 29.19
CA GLY A 17 2.52 10.16 29.09
C GLY A 17 1.20 9.57 28.57
N ALA A 18 0.17 10.39 28.36
CA ALA A 18 -1.17 9.94 28.03
C ALA A 18 -1.46 10.02 26.53
N PHE A 19 -1.94 8.92 25.94
CA PHE A 19 -2.53 8.89 24.61
C PHE A 19 -3.98 8.38 24.69
N MET A 20 -4.91 9.32 24.90
CA MET A 20 -6.33 9.04 25.09
C MET A 20 -7.04 8.80 23.74
N HIS A 21 -6.73 7.68 23.10
CA HIS A 21 -7.32 7.29 21.83
C HIS A 21 -7.61 5.79 21.81
N GLY A 22 -8.75 5.41 21.26
CA GLY A 22 -9.10 4.01 21.07
C GLY A 22 -10.39 3.84 20.30
N PHE A 23 -10.57 2.64 19.73
CA PHE A 23 -11.76 2.23 19.00
C PHE A 23 -12.31 0.93 19.57
N THR A 24 -13.63 0.73 19.47
CA THR A 24 -14.30 -0.51 19.91
C THR A 24 -13.66 -1.77 19.32
N TYR A 25 -13.18 -1.70 18.08
CA TYR A 25 -12.53 -2.81 17.37
C TYR A 25 -11.02 -2.61 17.18
N GLN A 26 -10.38 -1.78 18.00
CA GLN A 26 -8.93 -1.66 17.92
C GLN A 26 -8.26 -3.03 18.14
N SER A 27 -7.22 -3.31 17.35
CA SER A 27 -6.47 -4.57 17.45
C SER A 27 -7.34 -5.84 17.31
N HIS A 28 -8.45 -5.77 16.55
CA HIS A 28 -9.36 -6.89 16.35
C HIS A 28 -8.62 -8.16 15.92
N PRO A 29 -8.63 -9.26 16.70
CA PRO A 29 -7.72 -10.40 16.52
C PRO A 29 -7.89 -11.10 15.17
N VAL A 30 -9.13 -11.25 14.68
CA VAL A 30 -9.39 -11.84 13.35
C VAL A 30 -8.82 -10.98 12.22
N ALA A 31 -8.95 -9.65 12.29
CA ALA A 31 -8.42 -8.76 11.26
C ALA A 31 -6.89 -8.76 11.27
N THR A 32 -6.28 -8.78 12.46
CA THR A 32 -4.82 -8.93 12.62
C THR A 32 -4.32 -10.25 12.04
N ALA A 33 -5.00 -11.38 12.34
CA ALA A 33 -4.64 -12.69 11.79
C ALA A 33 -4.73 -12.72 10.25
N ALA A 34 -5.78 -12.13 9.67
CA ALA A 34 -5.92 -12.00 8.24
C ALA A 34 -4.79 -11.15 7.62
N GLY A 35 -4.44 -10.02 8.23
CA GLY A 35 -3.33 -9.17 7.79
C GLY A 35 -1.98 -9.92 7.81
N ASN A 36 -1.71 -10.69 8.87
CA ASN A 36 -0.49 -11.51 8.95
C ASN A 36 -0.45 -12.59 7.86
N ALA A 37 -1.58 -13.24 7.59
CA ALA A 37 -1.67 -14.22 6.50
C ALA A 37 -1.38 -13.58 5.13
N VAL A 38 -1.84 -12.36 4.89
CA VAL A 38 -1.52 -11.61 3.67
C VAL A 38 -0.01 -11.35 3.55
N PHE A 39 0.65 -10.90 4.63
CA PHE A 39 2.11 -10.70 4.60
C PHE A 39 2.88 -11.99 4.34
N ALA A 40 2.53 -13.07 5.05
CA ALA A 40 3.14 -14.38 4.83
C ALA A 40 2.96 -14.85 3.37
N TYR A 41 1.80 -14.62 2.78
CA TYR A 41 1.54 -14.96 1.39
C TYR A 41 2.38 -14.12 0.42
N LEU A 42 2.47 -12.80 0.63
CA LEU A 42 3.28 -11.89 -0.18
C LEU A 42 4.76 -12.33 -0.23
N GLU A 43 5.32 -12.69 0.93
CA GLU A 43 6.71 -13.15 1.07
C GLU A 43 6.91 -14.53 0.44
N ALA A 44 6.08 -15.52 0.80
CA ALA A 44 6.22 -16.90 0.33
C ALA A 44 6.13 -17.01 -1.21
N HIS A 45 5.34 -16.14 -1.85
CA HIS A 45 5.14 -16.14 -3.30
C HIS A 45 6.00 -15.13 -4.03
N LYS A 46 6.86 -14.39 -3.32
CA LYS A 46 7.72 -13.32 -3.85
C LYS A 46 6.96 -12.36 -4.76
N LEU A 47 5.80 -11.89 -4.28
CA LEU A 47 4.91 -11.12 -5.14
C LEU A 47 5.49 -9.76 -5.56
N PHE A 48 6.36 -9.17 -4.75
CA PHE A 48 7.04 -7.92 -5.10
C PHE A 48 7.98 -8.09 -6.31
N ASP A 49 8.66 -9.23 -6.44
CA ASP A 49 9.53 -9.53 -7.59
C ASP A 49 8.73 -9.57 -8.91
N ARG A 50 7.43 -9.86 -8.82
CA ARG A 50 6.53 -9.91 -9.98
C ARG A 50 6.01 -8.53 -10.39
N VAL A 51 6.11 -7.52 -9.52
CA VAL A 51 5.50 -6.19 -9.76
C VAL A 51 6.14 -5.51 -10.95
N VAL A 52 7.48 -5.45 -11.02
CA VAL A 52 8.20 -4.78 -12.10
C VAL A 52 7.87 -5.36 -13.48
N PRO A 53 8.05 -6.66 -13.75
CA PRO A 53 7.76 -7.21 -15.08
C PRO A 53 6.27 -7.13 -15.44
N ALA A 54 5.36 -7.32 -14.48
CA ALA A 54 3.93 -7.17 -14.71
C ALA A 54 3.53 -5.72 -15.00
N ALA A 55 4.14 -4.75 -14.31
CA ALA A 55 3.94 -3.32 -14.54
C ALA A 55 4.44 -2.88 -15.92
N GLU A 56 5.62 -3.35 -16.35
CA GLU A 56 6.15 -3.08 -17.69
C GLU A 56 5.23 -3.62 -18.78
N SER A 57 4.77 -4.87 -18.62
CA SER A 57 3.82 -5.48 -19.55
C SER A 57 2.53 -4.68 -19.61
N LEU A 58 1.95 -4.33 -18.46
CA LEU A 58 0.71 -3.56 -18.38
C LEU A 58 0.88 -2.17 -19.01
N ARG A 59 1.95 -1.44 -18.66
CA ARG A 59 2.23 -0.11 -19.20
C ARG A 59 2.41 -0.14 -20.71
N LYS A 60 3.13 -1.13 -21.24
CA LYS A 60 3.31 -1.32 -22.69
C LYS A 60 1.98 -1.54 -23.40
N SER A 61 1.13 -2.40 -22.86
CA SER A 61 -0.20 -2.66 -23.42
C SER A 61 -1.09 -1.42 -23.39
N LEU A 62 -1.09 -0.67 -22.28
CA LEU A 62 -1.91 0.54 -22.17
C LEU A 62 -1.38 1.69 -23.04
N ALA A 63 -0.06 1.89 -23.11
CA ALA A 63 0.55 2.96 -23.89
C ALA A 63 0.23 2.86 -25.39
N ALA A 64 -0.05 1.66 -25.91
CA ALA A 64 -0.50 1.48 -27.28
C ALA A 64 -1.82 2.22 -27.61
N HIS A 65 -2.61 2.55 -26.58
CA HIS A 65 -3.87 3.29 -26.75
C HIS A 65 -3.69 4.82 -26.70
N GLU A 66 -2.48 5.35 -26.44
CA GLU A 66 -2.23 6.80 -26.44
C GLU A 66 -2.45 7.43 -27.83
N SER A 67 -2.48 6.65 -28.91
CA SER A 67 -2.82 7.16 -30.24
C SER A 67 -4.33 7.35 -30.48
N HIS A 68 -5.18 6.93 -29.55
CA HIS A 68 -6.64 7.01 -29.70
C HIS A 68 -7.13 8.45 -29.44
N PRO A 69 -8.05 9.02 -30.26
CA PRO A 69 -8.45 10.43 -30.17
C PRO A 69 -9.18 10.82 -28.88
N HIS A 70 -9.61 9.84 -28.09
CA HIS A 70 -10.25 10.04 -26.78
C HIS A 70 -9.35 9.66 -25.59
N VAL A 71 -8.08 9.34 -25.85
CA VAL A 71 -7.08 9.08 -24.81
C VAL A 71 -6.11 10.23 -24.82
N GLY A 72 -6.12 11.03 -23.75
CA GLY A 72 -5.16 12.10 -23.54
C GLY A 72 -3.81 11.57 -23.04
N GLN A 73 -3.81 10.68 -22.06
CA GLN A 73 -2.56 10.17 -21.48
C GLN A 73 -2.73 8.81 -20.79
N VAL A 74 -1.71 7.95 -20.91
CA VAL A 74 -1.52 6.82 -20.01
C VAL A 74 -0.39 7.13 -19.03
N ARG A 75 -0.61 6.94 -17.72
CA ARG A 75 0.40 7.20 -16.66
C ARG A 75 0.21 6.27 -15.47
N GLY A 76 1.23 6.13 -14.63
CA GLY A 76 1.13 5.31 -13.42
C GLY A 76 2.47 4.89 -12.86
N LEU A 77 2.45 4.16 -11.75
CA LEU A 77 3.62 3.59 -11.10
C LEU A 77 3.33 2.14 -10.67
N GLY A 78 4.23 1.23 -11.03
CA GLY A 78 4.03 -0.20 -10.78
C GLY A 78 2.71 -0.68 -11.41
N LEU A 79 1.92 -1.43 -10.65
CA LEU A 79 0.63 -1.95 -11.10
C LEU A 79 -0.53 -0.95 -10.96
N LEU A 80 -0.28 0.26 -10.45
CA LEU A 80 -1.27 1.32 -10.42
C LEU A 80 -1.13 2.19 -11.68
N GLN A 81 -2.02 1.97 -12.65
CA GLN A 81 -2.02 2.66 -13.94
C GLN A 81 -3.34 3.41 -14.15
N ALA A 82 -3.29 4.46 -14.96
CA ALA A 82 -4.42 5.29 -15.33
C ALA A 82 -4.38 5.55 -16.84
N VAL A 83 -5.58 5.66 -17.42
CA VAL A 83 -5.84 6.13 -18.77
C VAL A 83 -6.83 7.28 -18.62
N GLU A 84 -6.45 8.45 -19.10
CA GLU A 84 -7.28 9.65 -19.15
C GLU A 84 -7.49 10.07 -20.60
#